data_AF-A0A7C5H819-F1
#
_entry.id   AF-A0A7C5H819-F1
#
_cell.length_a   1.000
_cell.length_b   1.000
_cell.length_c   1.000
_cell.angle_alpha   90.00
_cell.angle_beta   90.00
_cell.angle_gamma   90.00
#
_symmetry.space_group_name_H-M   'P 1'
#
loop_
_entity.id
_entity.type
_entity.pdbx_description
1 polymer ?
#
loop_
_entity_poly.entity_id
_entity_poly.type
_entity_poly.pdbx_seq_one_letter_code
_entity_poly.pdbx_strand_id
1 'polypeptide(L)'
;MSIILGSFHFVHLDKNGNIAVIAVMFEEGAENEALAKVWKKMPQKEGESKVLKLANIAKALLPEDKHYYRFNGSLTTPPCTEGVRWFVLKQPMTVSKEQIKKFHNDTMHHNNNRPIQPLDARMIVE
;
A
#
# COMPACT_ATOMS: atom_id res chain seq x y z
N MET A 1 -4.81 -16.82 12.66
CA MET A 1 -3.61 -16.37 11.91
C MET A 1 -4.14 -15.57 10.73
N SER A 2 -4.08 -14.24 10.79
CA SER A 2 -4.58 -13.40 9.70
C SER A 2 -3.67 -13.51 8.49
N ILE A 3 -4.25 -13.68 7.31
CA ILE A 3 -3.53 -13.69 6.04
C ILE A 3 -3.58 -12.28 5.46
N ILE A 4 -2.43 -11.68 5.24
CA ILE A 4 -2.34 -10.40 4.52
C ILE A 4 -2.61 -10.66 3.03
N LEU A 5 -3.54 -9.90 2.46
CA LEU A 5 -3.99 -10.05 1.08
C LEU A 5 -3.60 -8.87 0.18
N GLY A 6 -3.10 -7.77 0.76
CA GLY A 6 -2.60 -6.63 0.00
C GLY A 6 -1.94 -5.57 0.87
N SER A 7 -1.41 -4.53 0.23
CA SER A 7 -0.85 -3.37 0.91
C SER A 7 -1.18 -2.07 0.19
N PHE A 8 -1.20 -0.97 0.94
CA PHE A 8 -1.21 0.40 0.42
C PHE A 8 0.13 1.06 0.71
N HIS A 9 0.70 1.75 -0.28
CA HIS A 9 1.96 2.49 -0.11
C HIS A 9 1.72 3.99 -0.28
N PHE A 10 1.94 4.75 0.80
CA PHE A 10 2.00 6.21 0.76
C PHE A 10 3.44 6.64 0.46
N VAL A 11 3.66 7.15 -0.74
CA VAL A 11 4.99 7.56 -1.22
C VAL A 11 5.19 9.06 -0.96
N HIS A 12 6.25 9.40 -0.24
CA HIS A 12 6.62 10.77 0.12
C HIS A 12 7.97 11.12 -0.48
N LEU A 13 8.11 12.38 -0.90
CA LEU A 13 9.34 12.95 -1.42
C LEU A 13 9.70 14.20 -0.61
N ASP A 14 10.92 14.29 -0.12
CA ASP A 14 11.42 15.53 0.49
C ASP A 14 12.02 16.49 -0.55
N LYS A 15 12.45 17.68 -0.10
CA LYS A 15 13.01 18.73 -0.96
C LYS A 15 14.30 18.33 -1.68
N ASN A 16 15.00 17.32 -1.16
CA ASN A 16 16.27 16.83 -1.71
C ASN A 16 16.07 15.58 -2.58
N GLY A 17 14.82 15.14 -2.79
CA GLY A 17 14.50 13.96 -3.58
C GLY A 17 14.60 12.63 -2.81
N ASN A 18 14.78 12.65 -1.48
CA ASN A 18 14.79 11.41 -0.71
C ASN A 18 13.37 10.87 -0.56
N ILE A 19 13.24 9.54 -0.64
CA ILE A 19 11.94 8.86 -0.63
C ILE A 19 11.69 8.22 0.74
N ALA A 20 10.46 8.39 1.24
CA ALA A 20 9.93 7.63 2.37
C ALA A 20 8.60 6.97 1.98
N VAL A 21 8.46 5.68 2.30
CA VAL A 21 7.24 4.91 2.04
C VAL A 21 6.64 4.46 3.36
N ILE A 22 5.36 4.82 3.59
CA ILE A 22 4.55 4.25 4.66
C ILE A 22 3.69 3.16 4.04
N ALA A 23 3.80 1.94 4.55
CA ALA A 23 3.04 0.79 4.10
C ALA A 23 1.98 0.41 5.13
N VAL A 24 0.74 0.25 4.65
CA VAL A 24 -0.39 -0.27 5.42
C VAL A 24 -0.75 -1.64 4.86
N MET A 25 -0.76 -2.65 5.72
CA MET A 25 -1.12 -4.01 5.34
C MET A 25 -2.63 -4.21 5.44
N PHE A 26 -3.20 -5.00 4.55
CA PHE A 26 -4.63 -5.33 4.56
C PHE A 26 -4.87 -6.83 4.74
N GLU A 27 -5.79 -7.17 5.63
CA GLU A 27 -6.33 -8.52 5.82
C GLU A 27 -7.79 -8.61 5.36
N GLU A 28 -8.25 -9.82 5.01
CA GLU A 28 -9.68 -10.05 4.73
C GLU A 28 -10.51 -9.77 5.97
N GLY A 29 -11.55 -8.95 5.84
CA GLY A 29 -12.46 -8.64 6.93
C GLY A 29 -13.62 -7.76 6.46
N ALA A 30 -14.01 -6.81 7.31
CA ALA A 30 -15.06 -5.85 6.96
C ALA A 30 -14.64 -4.97 5.77
N GLU A 31 -15.63 -4.53 5.00
CA GLU A 31 -15.43 -3.58 3.90
C GLU A 31 -14.73 -2.32 4.38
N ASN A 32 -13.71 -1.89 3.64
CA ASN A 32 -13.06 -0.61 3.89
C ASN A 32 -13.84 0.52 3.21
N GLU A 33 -14.56 1.33 3.99
CA GLU A 33 -15.40 2.41 3.46
C GLU A 33 -14.60 3.47 2.68
N ALA A 34 -13.36 3.72 3.08
CA ALA A 34 -12.49 4.67 2.41
C ALA A 34 -12.09 4.15 1.02
N LEU A 35 -11.68 2.88 0.92
CA LEU A 35 -11.40 2.25 -0.37
C LEU A 35 -12.67 2.14 -1.23
N ALA A 36 -13.85 1.89 -0.66
CA ALA A 36 -15.09 1.81 -1.42
C ALA A 36 -15.37 3.12 -2.20
N LYS A 37 -15.09 4.27 -1.59
CA LYS A 37 -15.20 5.60 -2.24
C LYS A 37 -14.23 5.75 -3.43
N VAL A 38 -13.01 5.22 -3.30
CA VAL A 38 -12.00 5.22 -4.37
C VAL A 38 -12.40 4.24 -5.48
N TRP A 39 -12.80 3.00 -5.12
CA TRP A 39 -13.14 1.91 -6.04
C TRP A 39 -14.37 2.22 -6.90
N LYS A 40 -15.29 3.07 -6.41
CA LYS A 40 -16.45 3.54 -7.18
C LYS A 40 -16.06 4.34 -8.44
N LYS A 41 -14.89 4.97 -8.43
CA LYS A 41 -14.40 5.79 -9.55
C LYS A 41 -13.09 5.25 -10.12
N MET A 42 -12.70 4.04 -9.76
CA MET A 42 -11.49 3.43 -10.30
C MET A 42 -11.58 3.34 -11.83
N PRO A 43 -10.56 3.80 -12.56
CA PRO A 43 -10.44 3.53 -13.98
C PRO A 43 -10.37 2.01 -14.23
N GLN A 44 -10.88 1.56 -15.38
CA GLN A 44 -10.92 0.13 -15.72
C GLN A 44 -10.01 -0.21 -16.90
N LYS A 45 -9.30 0.77 -17.43
CA LYS A 45 -8.34 0.60 -18.52
C LYS A 45 -7.05 1.32 -18.17
N GLU A 46 -5.94 0.76 -18.63
CA GLU A 46 -4.63 1.38 -18.51
C GLU A 46 -4.61 2.76 -19.19
N GLY A 47 -3.91 3.72 -18.58
CA GLY A 47 -3.80 5.10 -19.07
C GLY A 47 -5.00 6.00 -18.74
N GLU A 48 -6.14 5.45 -18.29
CA GLU A 48 -7.26 6.26 -17.83
C GLU A 48 -7.01 6.84 -16.43
N SER A 49 -7.43 8.08 -16.22
CA SER A 49 -7.41 8.72 -14.90
C SER A 49 -8.74 9.40 -14.60
N LYS A 50 -9.11 9.42 -13.31
CA LYS A 50 -10.31 10.11 -12.83
C LYS A 50 -9.97 10.90 -11.57
N VAL A 51 -10.33 12.18 -11.56
CA VAL A 51 -10.11 13.04 -10.40
C VAL A 51 -11.09 12.67 -9.29
N LEU A 52 -10.54 12.39 -8.11
CA LEU A 52 -11.30 12.14 -6.89
C LEU A 52 -11.29 13.38 -6.00
N LYS A 53 -12.47 13.92 -5.68
CA LYS A 53 -12.63 14.97 -4.67
C LYS A 53 -12.99 14.34 -3.32
N LEU A 54 -12.04 13.60 -2.75
CA LEU A 54 -12.19 12.96 -1.45
C LEU A 54 -11.29 13.66 -0.43
N ALA A 55 -11.89 14.44 0.47
CA ALA A 55 -11.16 15.04 1.57
C ALA A 55 -10.65 13.95 2.53
N ASN A 56 -9.42 14.12 3.03
CA ASN A 56 -8.81 13.30 4.08
C ASN A 56 -8.73 11.79 3.79
N ILE A 57 -8.75 11.36 2.52
CA ILE A 57 -8.71 9.94 2.16
C ILE A 57 -7.45 9.24 2.70
N ALA A 58 -6.30 9.94 2.68
CA ALA A 58 -5.05 9.39 3.20
C ALA A 58 -5.14 9.08 4.70
N LYS A 59 -5.75 9.96 5.49
CA LYS A 59 -5.95 9.75 6.93
C LYS A 59 -6.91 8.59 7.20
N ALA A 60 -7.95 8.43 6.39
CA ALA A 60 -8.94 7.35 6.53
C ALA A 60 -8.39 5.96 6.17
N LEU A 61 -7.24 5.90 5.50
CA LEU A 61 -6.55 4.67 5.12
C LEU A 61 -5.34 4.36 6.03
N LEU A 62 -5.18 5.11 7.11
CA LEU A 62 -4.19 4.83 8.15
C LEU A 62 -4.87 4.22 9.37
N PRO A 63 -4.28 3.19 9.99
CA PRO A 63 -4.73 2.68 11.29
C PRO A 63 -4.57 3.73 12.39
N GLU A 64 -5.29 3.53 13.49
CA GLU A 64 -5.20 4.38 14.67
C GLU A 64 -3.85 4.19 15.38
N ASP A 65 -3.45 2.92 15.59
CA ASP A 65 -2.12 2.58 16.05
C ASP A 65 -1.10 2.71 14.90
N LYS A 66 -0.05 3.47 15.16
CA LYS A 66 0.98 3.82 14.19
C LYS A 66 2.34 3.24 14.56
N HIS A 67 2.43 2.29 15.50
CA HIS A 67 3.67 1.53 15.67
C HIS A 67 4.04 0.84 14.34
N TYR A 68 5.34 0.80 14.03
CA TYR A 68 5.81 0.37 12.73
C TYR A 68 7.12 -0.41 12.84
N TYR A 69 7.36 -1.24 11.84
CA TYR A 69 8.70 -1.70 11.50
C TYR A 69 9.37 -0.68 10.59
N ARG A 70 10.68 -0.48 10.75
CA ARG A 70 11.48 0.40 9.90
C ARG A 70 12.71 -0.29 9.36
N PHE A 71 13.01 -0.05 8.09
CA PHE A 71 14.24 -0.47 7.43
C PHE A 71 14.58 0.43 6.24
N ASN A 72 15.83 0.38 5.78
CA ASN A 72 16.24 0.99 4.51
C ASN A 72 16.09 -0.04 3.38
N GLY A 73 15.54 0.38 2.26
CA GLY A 73 15.28 -0.50 1.12
C GLY A 73 15.22 0.26 -0.19
N SER A 74 14.40 -0.26 -1.11
CA SER A 74 14.23 0.27 -2.46
C SER A 74 12.77 0.45 -2.83
N LEU A 75 12.52 1.06 -3.98
CA LEU A 75 11.23 0.96 -4.67
C LEU A 75 10.96 -0.49 -5.07
N THR A 76 9.69 -0.90 -5.00
CA THR A 76 9.26 -2.26 -5.38
C THR A 76 8.97 -2.40 -6.88
N THR A 77 9.16 -1.33 -7.65
CA THR A 77 8.96 -1.26 -9.10
C THR A 77 10.23 -0.75 -9.78
N PRO A 78 10.54 -1.16 -11.03
CA PRO A 78 11.66 -0.60 -11.79
C PRO A 78 11.66 0.94 -11.78
N PRO A 79 12.83 1.60 -11.63
CA PRO A 79 14.18 1.03 -11.64
C PRO A 79 14.66 0.48 -10.28
N CYS A 80 13.77 0.23 -9.32
CA CYS A 80 14.11 -0.33 -8.01
C CYS A 80 15.12 0.52 -7.22
N THR A 81 15.05 1.84 -7.34
CA THR A 81 15.95 2.80 -6.68
C THR A 81 16.08 2.51 -5.19
N GLU A 82 17.31 2.38 -4.69
CA GLU A 82 17.63 2.22 -3.26
C GLU A 82 17.61 3.55 -2.50
N GLY A 83 17.90 3.51 -1.19
CA GLY A 83 17.87 4.69 -0.33
C GLY A 83 16.47 5.08 0.16
N VAL A 84 15.48 4.20 -0.06
CA VAL A 84 14.10 4.41 0.39
C VAL A 84 13.97 4.04 1.86
N ARG A 85 13.43 4.97 2.67
CA ARG A 85 13.07 4.68 4.07
C ARG A 85 11.68 4.04 4.10
N TRP A 86 11.60 2.80 4.57
CA TRP A 86 10.35 2.07 4.73
C TRP A 86 9.84 2.12 6.16
N PHE A 87 8.53 2.36 6.30
CA PHE A 87 7.78 2.32 7.55
C PHE A 87 6.56 1.42 7.33
N VAL A 88 6.61 0.18 7.83
CA VAL A 88 5.51 -0.79 7.68
C VAL A 88 4.71 -0.79 8.97
N LEU A 89 3.47 -0.30 8.93
CA LEU A 89 2.63 -0.22 10.12
C LEU A 89 2.28 -1.61 10.63
N LYS A 90 2.36 -1.81 11.95
CA LYS A 90 2.11 -3.12 12.60
C LYS A 90 0.63 -3.48 12.61
N GLN A 91 -0.25 -2.50 12.77
CA GLN A 91 -1.70 -2.71 12.76
C GLN A 91 -2.20 -2.79 11.31
N PRO A 92 -2.72 -3.95 10.85
CA PRO A 92 -3.36 -4.05 9.55
C PRO A 92 -4.72 -3.35 9.57
N MET A 93 -5.17 -2.96 8.38
CA MET A 93 -6.54 -2.54 8.12
C MET A 93 -7.31 -3.70 7.49
N THR A 94 -8.65 -3.66 7.55
CA THR A 94 -9.47 -4.68 6.89
C THR A 94 -9.91 -4.24 5.50
N VAL A 95 -10.13 -5.20 4.61
CA VAL A 95 -10.73 -5.04 3.29
C VAL A 95 -11.66 -6.23 3.01
N SER A 96 -12.79 -6.01 2.34
CA SER A 96 -13.70 -7.12 2.03
C SER A 96 -13.18 -8.00 0.89
N LYS A 97 -13.63 -9.25 0.87
CA LYS A 97 -13.34 -10.20 -0.20
C LYS A 97 -13.74 -9.68 -1.59
N GLU A 98 -14.86 -8.97 -1.66
CA GLU A 98 -15.37 -8.35 -2.88
C GLU A 98 -14.45 -7.23 -3.37
N GLN A 99 -13.92 -6.40 -2.45
CA GLN A 99 -12.96 -5.35 -2.78
C GLN A 99 -11.63 -5.93 -3.30
N ILE A 100 -11.14 -7.01 -2.69
CA ILE A 100 -9.95 -7.74 -3.14
C ILE A 100 -10.18 -8.30 -4.53
N LYS A 101 -11.28 -9.02 -4.74
CA LYS A 101 -11.62 -9.61 -6.04
C LYS A 101 -11.74 -8.54 -7.12
N LYS A 102 -12.41 -7.42 -6.84
CA LYS A 102 -12.55 -6.31 -7.79
C LYS A 102 -11.20 -5.70 -8.19
N PHE A 103 -10.29 -5.55 -7.24
CA PHE A 103 -8.96 -5.03 -7.54
C PHE A 103 -8.12 -6.02 -8.36
N HIS A 104 -7.99 -7.25 -7.86
CA HIS A 104 -7.14 -8.27 -8.48
C HIS A 104 -7.73 -8.78 -9.80
N ASN A 105 -8.96 -9.26 -9.82
CA ASN A 105 -9.54 -9.93 -10.98
C ASN A 105 -10.08 -8.97 -12.03
N ASP A 106 -10.72 -7.87 -11.60
CA ASP A 106 -11.48 -7.02 -12.53
C ASP A 106 -10.67 -5.80 -13.01
N THR A 107 -9.62 -5.42 -12.28
CA THR A 107 -8.81 -4.23 -12.63
C THR A 107 -7.37 -4.59 -13.01
N MET A 108 -6.65 -5.31 -12.14
CA MET A 108 -5.24 -5.62 -12.39
C MET A 108 -5.07 -6.84 -13.31
N HIS A 109 -5.96 -7.82 -13.22
CA HIS A 109 -5.92 -9.11 -13.94
C HIS A 109 -4.68 -9.98 -13.68
N HIS A 110 -3.79 -9.59 -12.78
CA HIS A 110 -2.61 -10.33 -12.37
C HIS A 110 -2.12 -9.89 -10.99
N ASN A 111 -1.26 -10.71 -10.38
CA ASN A 111 -0.51 -10.34 -9.19
C ASN A 111 0.44 -9.18 -9.50
N ASN A 112 0.46 -8.14 -8.66
CA ASN A 112 1.29 -6.95 -8.83
C ASN A 112 2.33 -6.77 -7.71
N ASN A 113 2.61 -7.83 -6.95
CA ASN A 113 3.61 -7.84 -5.90
C ASN A 113 4.98 -8.32 -6.42
N ARG A 114 6.03 -7.57 -6.13
CA ARG A 114 7.41 -8.04 -6.29
C ARG A 114 7.69 -9.15 -5.26
N PRO A 115 8.38 -10.25 -5.61
CA PRO A 115 8.79 -11.26 -4.63
C PRO A 115 9.63 -10.66 -3.50
N ILE A 116 9.56 -11.26 -2.31
CA ILE A 116 10.43 -10.87 -1.20
C ILE A 116 11.90 -10.95 -1.62
N GLN A 117 12.71 -10.02 -1.12
CA GLN A 117 14.14 -9.97 -1.42
C GLN A 117 14.94 -10.36 -0.17
N PRO A 118 16.14 -10.95 -0.33
CA PRO A 118 17.02 -11.30 0.79
C PRO A 118 17.24 -10.11 1.73
N LEU A 119 17.31 -10.34 3.03
CA LEU A 119 17.53 -9.27 4.00
C LEU A 119 18.95 -8.68 3.91
N ASP A 120 19.92 -9.51 3.53
CA ASP A 120 21.34 -9.20 3.51
C ASP A 120 21.80 -8.62 4.86
N ALA A 121 22.60 -7.54 4.86
CA ALA A 121 23.13 -6.91 6.07
C ALA A 121 22.13 -5.99 6.79
N ARG A 122 20.86 -5.93 6.35
CA ARG A 122 19.89 -4.98 6.88
C ARG A 122 19.29 -5.49 8.20
N MET A 123 19.05 -4.56 9.11
CA MET A 123 18.23 -4.81 10.30
C MET A 123 16.85 -4.16 10.15
N ILE A 124 15.84 -4.86 10.66
CA ILE A 124 14.49 -4.32 10.84
C ILE A 124 14.38 -3.89 12.29
N VAL A 125 14.05 -2.63 12.52
CA VAL A 125 13.82 -2.09 13.88
C VAL A 125 12.32 -1.88 14.09
N GLU A 126 11.86 -1.92 15.34
CA GLU A 126 10.44 -1.95 15.71
C GLU A 126 10.06 -1.04 16.87
#